data_AF-A0A972IAT0-F1
#
_entry.id   AF-A0A972IAT0-F1
#
_cell.length_a   1.000
_cell.length_b   1.000
_cell.length_c   1.000
_cell.angle_alpha   90.00
_cell.angle_beta   90.00
_cell.angle_gamma   90.00
#
_symmetry.space_group_name_H-M   'P 1'
#
loop_
_entity.id
_entity.type
_entity.pdbx_description
1 polymer ?
#
loop_
_entity_poly.entity_id
_entity_poly.type
_entity_poly.pdbx_seq_one_letter_code
_entity_poly.pdbx_strand_id
1 'polypeptide(L)'
;MSENDAPPKLLLTSVLDSSARPASVTRSHGDAMERLYRAMQGVTVGSIELVELPIPHKTFVLLRAHLGRPESTVALYDVFPASAKLDRELVRVAGQFLAAEAIWLLEGQGQLGSSVFDVRVDVPAGWDKSPKAIQQRLVEAGALDLGASAIEAFKKV
;
A
#
# COMPACT_ATOMS: atom_id res chain seq x y z
N MET A 1 -12.61 24.56 -13.71
CA MET A 1 -11.83 23.44 -13.13
C MET A 1 -12.84 22.54 -12.44
N SER A 2 -12.85 21.25 -12.79
CA SER A 2 -13.83 20.32 -12.22
C SER A 2 -13.46 20.04 -10.75
N GLU A 3 -14.44 19.73 -9.90
CA GLU A 3 -14.22 19.39 -8.48
C GLU A 3 -13.34 18.13 -8.28
N ASN A 4 -12.98 17.41 -9.35
CA ASN A 4 -12.13 16.21 -9.35
C ASN A 4 -10.73 16.45 -9.94
N ASP A 5 -10.34 17.70 -10.20
CA ASP A 5 -8.98 18.05 -10.69
C ASP A 5 -7.96 18.26 -9.57
N ALA A 6 -8.30 17.95 -8.31
CA ALA A 6 -7.33 18.01 -7.22
C ALA A 6 -6.23 16.96 -7.43
N PRO A 7 -4.94 17.31 -7.25
CA PRO A 7 -3.84 16.37 -7.38
C PRO A 7 -4.03 15.16 -6.45
N PRO A 8 -3.78 13.92 -6.92
CA PRO A 8 -4.01 12.73 -6.13
C PRO A 8 -3.06 12.67 -4.93
N LYS A 9 -3.46 11.92 -3.90
CA LYS A 9 -2.52 11.43 -2.89
C LYS A 9 -1.81 10.22 -3.46
N LEU A 10 -0.54 10.04 -3.15
CA LEU A 10 0.19 8.81 -3.43
C LEU A 10 0.39 8.04 -2.14
N LEU A 11 0.00 6.77 -2.16
CA LEU A 11 0.22 5.84 -1.07
C LEU A 11 1.45 5.02 -1.42
N LEU A 12 2.55 5.25 -0.70
CA LEU A 12 3.68 4.32 -0.69
C LEU A 12 3.34 3.23 0.33
N THR A 13 2.83 2.11 -0.14
CA THR A 13 2.47 1.01 0.74
C THR A 13 3.69 0.15 1.01
N SER A 14 3.78 -0.43 2.20
CA SER A 14 4.86 -1.34 2.55
C SER A 14 4.35 -2.57 3.27
N VAL A 15 4.55 -3.74 2.68
CA VAL A 15 4.47 -5.00 3.43
C VAL A 15 5.75 -5.11 4.24
N LEU A 16 5.65 -5.04 5.58
CA LEU A 16 6.78 -4.88 6.49
C LEU A 16 6.98 -6.14 7.35
N ASP A 17 8.22 -6.60 7.47
CA ASP A 17 8.57 -7.62 8.46
C ASP A 17 8.46 -7.05 9.88
N SER A 18 7.46 -7.52 10.65
CA SER A 18 7.22 -7.04 12.01
C SER A 18 8.37 -7.32 12.99
N SER A 19 9.33 -8.18 12.63
CA SER A 19 10.53 -8.47 13.43
C SER A 19 11.75 -7.63 13.07
N ALA A 20 11.66 -6.81 12.02
CA ALA A 20 12.79 -6.03 11.53
C ALA A 20 13.26 -4.99 12.56
N ARG A 21 14.57 -4.78 12.62
CA ARG A 21 15.17 -3.75 13.50
C ARG A 21 14.74 -2.35 13.03
N PRO A 22 14.34 -1.43 13.93
CA PRO A 22 13.89 -0.09 13.56
C PRO A 22 14.86 0.69 12.67
N ALA A 23 16.17 0.53 12.86
CA ALA A 23 17.20 1.19 12.03
C ALA A 23 17.19 0.67 10.58
N SER A 24 16.96 -0.63 10.37
CA SER A 24 16.84 -1.21 9.03
C SER A 24 15.56 -0.74 8.34
N VAL A 25 14.46 -0.67 9.10
CA VAL A 25 13.17 -0.16 8.63
C VAL A 25 13.28 1.30 8.21
N THR A 26 13.88 2.15 9.03
CA THR A 26 14.09 3.57 8.73
C THR A 26 14.89 3.77 7.45
N ARG A 27 15.98 3.02 7.26
CA ARG A 27 16.78 3.07 6.02
C ARG A 27 15.97 2.63 4.81
N SER A 28 15.26 1.51 4.92
CA SER A 28 14.41 0.97 3.88
C SER A 28 13.34 1.97 3.43
N HIS A 29 12.70 2.67 4.38
CA HIS A 29 11.75 3.75 4.09
C HIS A 29 12.40 4.94 3.40
N GLY A 30 13.58 5.37 3.86
CA GLY A 30 14.34 6.45 3.22
C GLY A 30 14.64 6.13 1.75
N ASP A 31 15.15 4.93 1.47
CA ASP A 31 15.48 4.49 0.11
C ASP A 31 14.25 4.41 -0.78
N ALA A 32 13.12 3.92 -0.26
CA ALA A 32 11.86 3.83 -1.00
C ALA A 32 11.27 5.21 -1.31
N MET A 33 11.26 6.11 -0.33
CA MET A 33 10.82 7.49 -0.51
C MET A 33 11.70 8.23 -1.52
N GLU A 34 13.02 8.06 -1.47
CA GLU A 34 13.93 8.68 -2.44
C GLU A 34 13.64 8.22 -3.87
N ARG A 35 13.43 6.91 -4.07
CA ARG A 35 13.05 6.35 -5.38
C ARG A 35 11.73 6.93 -5.87
N LEU A 36 10.74 7.04 -5.00
CA LEU A 36 9.44 7.62 -5.32
C LEU A 36 9.58 9.10 -5.73
N TYR A 37 10.31 9.91 -4.96
CA TYR A 37 10.55 11.31 -5.32
C TYR A 37 11.26 11.47 -6.67
N ARG A 38 12.19 10.57 -7.00
CA ARG A 38 12.85 10.55 -8.32
C ARG A 38 11.87 10.17 -9.43
N ALA A 39 11.03 9.15 -9.22
CA ALA A 39 10.04 8.71 -10.19
C ALA A 39 8.96 9.77 -10.47
N MET A 40 8.61 10.57 -9.46
CA MET A 40 7.61 11.63 -9.58
C MET A 40 8.13 12.95 -10.18
N GLN A 41 9.37 13.01 -10.67
CA GLN A 41 9.90 14.26 -11.22
C GLN A 41 8.99 14.81 -12.34
N GLY A 42 8.45 16.01 -12.12
CA GLY A 42 7.52 16.66 -13.06
C GLY A 42 6.06 16.23 -12.93
N VAL A 43 5.71 15.42 -11.92
CA VAL A 43 4.33 15.02 -11.61
C VAL A 43 3.83 15.81 -10.40
N THR A 44 2.67 16.46 -10.53
CA THR A 44 2.02 17.15 -9.41
C THR A 44 1.20 16.17 -8.59
N VAL A 45 1.49 16.07 -7.30
CA VAL A 45 0.72 15.28 -6.33
C VAL A 45 0.31 16.15 -5.14
N GLY A 46 -0.76 15.77 -4.46
CA GLY A 46 -1.27 16.51 -3.29
C GLY A 46 -0.47 16.18 -2.04
N SER A 47 -0.26 14.90 -1.77
CA SER A 47 0.56 14.41 -0.66
C SER A 47 1.10 13.01 -0.96
N ILE A 48 2.12 12.60 -0.22
CA ILE A 48 2.63 11.23 -0.19
C ILE A 48 2.43 10.70 1.22
N GLU A 49 1.84 9.53 1.35
CA GLU A 49 1.61 8.86 2.63
C GLU A 49 2.29 7.48 2.59
N LEU A 50 3.26 7.26 3.48
CA LEU A 50 3.83 5.94 3.71
C LEU A 50 2.90 5.15 4.62
N VAL A 51 2.41 4.00 4.14
CA VAL A 51 1.45 3.16 4.86
C VAL A 51 2.03 1.77 5.08
N GLU A 52 2.29 1.43 6.34
CA GLU A 52 2.84 0.14 6.73
C GLU A 52 1.74 -0.91 6.96
N LEU A 53 1.96 -2.10 6.40
CA LEU A 53 1.24 -3.33 6.72
C LEU A 53 2.25 -4.31 7.35
N PRO A 54 2.39 -4.30 8.69
CA PRO A 54 3.26 -5.26 9.36
C PRO A 54 2.66 -6.66 9.27
N ILE A 55 3.47 -7.63 8.83
CA ILE A 55 3.11 -9.03 8.76
C ILE A 55 4.06 -9.90 9.59
N PRO A 56 3.66 -11.12 10.01
CA PRO A 56 4.54 -12.01 10.74
C PRO A 56 5.83 -12.33 9.95
N HIS A 57 6.97 -12.40 10.63
CA HIS A 57 8.27 -12.67 10.00
C HIS A 57 8.26 -13.88 9.06
N LYS A 58 7.65 -15.00 9.49
CA LYS A 58 7.53 -16.21 8.69
C LYS A 58 6.81 -15.97 7.36
N THR A 59 5.73 -15.20 7.39
CA THR A 59 4.95 -14.77 6.21
C THR A 59 5.83 -13.93 5.29
N PHE A 60 6.55 -12.96 5.86
CA PHE A 60 7.40 -12.05 5.10
C PHE A 60 8.55 -12.77 4.40
N VAL A 61 9.23 -13.71 5.06
CA VAL A 61 10.32 -14.49 4.47
C VAL A 61 9.88 -15.27 3.24
N LEU A 62 8.69 -15.90 3.29
CA LEU A 62 8.12 -16.61 2.15
C LEU A 62 7.83 -15.67 0.98
N LEU A 63 7.17 -14.54 1.25
CA LEU A 63 6.86 -13.54 0.24
C LEU A 63 8.13 -12.95 -0.39
N ARG A 64 9.12 -12.59 0.44
CA ARG A 64 10.43 -12.10 0.02
C ARG A 64 11.15 -13.09 -0.89
N ALA A 65 11.16 -14.37 -0.51
CA ALA A 65 11.79 -15.43 -1.30
C ALA A 65 11.07 -15.66 -2.63
N HIS A 66 9.73 -15.69 -2.61
CA HIS A 66 8.90 -15.81 -3.82
C HIS A 66 9.20 -14.69 -4.83
N LEU A 67 9.37 -13.45 -4.35
CA LEU A 67 9.70 -12.28 -5.17
C LEU A 67 11.20 -12.17 -5.51
N GLY A 68 12.03 -13.15 -5.14
CA GLY A 68 13.47 -13.16 -5.42
C GLY A 68 14.24 -12.00 -4.78
N ARG A 69 13.78 -11.50 -3.62
CA ARG A 69 14.38 -10.33 -2.95
C ARG A 69 15.49 -10.74 -1.96
N PRO A 70 16.59 -9.95 -1.84
CA PRO A 70 17.71 -10.25 -0.94
C PRO A 70 17.29 -10.43 0.52
N GLU A 71 18.04 -11.21 1.30
CA GLU A 71 17.76 -11.44 2.74
C GLU A 71 17.80 -10.20 3.61
N SER A 72 18.52 -9.18 3.18
CA SER A 72 18.55 -7.87 3.83
C SER A 72 17.26 -7.05 3.62
N THR A 73 16.35 -7.49 2.76
CA THR A 73 15.08 -6.80 2.50
C THR A 73 14.18 -6.96 3.71
N VAL A 74 13.71 -5.86 4.29
CA VAL A 74 12.83 -5.84 5.47
C VAL A 74 11.42 -5.33 5.17
N ALA A 75 11.22 -4.74 3.99
CA ALA A 75 9.93 -4.27 3.52
C ALA A 75 9.84 -4.39 1.99
N LEU A 76 8.63 -4.60 1.48
CA LEU A 76 8.30 -4.65 0.06
C LEU A 76 7.35 -3.50 -0.24
N TYR A 77 7.71 -2.65 -1.21
CA TYR A 77 7.01 -1.41 -1.48
C TYR A 77 6.26 -1.45 -2.80
N ASP A 78 5.11 -0.79 -2.81
CA ASP A 78 4.35 -0.49 -4.02
C ASP A 78 3.71 0.91 -3.89
N VAL A 79 3.27 1.48 -5.02
CA VAL A 79 2.74 2.85 -5.07
C VAL A 79 1.34 2.83 -5.67
N PHE A 80 0.40 3.49 -5.01
CA PHE A 80 -0.97 3.58 -5.47
C PHE A 80 -1.50 5.03 -5.42
N PRO A 81 -2.31 5.45 -6.39
CA PRO A 81 -3.01 6.71 -6.31
C PRO A 81 -4.24 6.57 -5.40
N ALA A 82 -4.54 7.62 -4.63
CA ALA A 82 -5.74 7.74 -3.83
C ALA A 82 -6.38 9.11 -4.00
N SER A 83 -7.70 9.18 -3.81
CA SER A 83 -8.46 10.41 -3.93
C SER A 83 -7.91 11.50 -3.01
N ALA A 84 -7.81 12.73 -3.54
CA ALA A 84 -7.42 13.91 -2.78
C ALA A 84 -8.38 14.18 -1.60
N LYS A 85 -9.64 13.76 -1.73
CA LYS A 85 -10.71 13.96 -0.74
C LYS A 85 -10.75 12.88 0.32
N LEU A 86 -9.99 11.79 0.17
CA LEU A 86 -10.03 10.67 1.09
C LEU A 86 -9.52 11.09 2.47
N ASP A 87 -10.30 10.86 3.52
CA ASP A 87 -9.91 11.20 4.89
C ASP A 87 -8.66 10.45 5.33
N ARG A 88 -7.87 11.08 6.23
CA ARG A 88 -6.58 10.54 6.68
C ARG A 88 -6.68 9.14 7.28
N GLU A 89 -7.72 8.86 8.06
CA GLU A 89 -7.94 7.53 8.65
C GLU A 89 -8.19 6.49 7.56
N LEU A 90 -8.97 6.84 6.52
CA LEU A 90 -9.27 5.97 5.40
C LEU A 90 -8.09 5.80 4.44
N VAL A 91 -7.19 6.78 4.34
CA VAL A 91 -5.94 6.65 3.60
C VAL A 91 -5.09 5.50 4.16
N ARG A 92 -4.97 5.40 5.48
CA ARG A 92 -4.23 4.30 6.13
C ARG A 92 -4.89 2.95 5.83
N VAL A 93 -6.22 2.87 5.94
CA VAL A 93 -6.97 1.64 5.67
C VAL A 93 -6.82 1.24 4.20
N ALA A 94 -6.91 2.19 3.27
CA ALA A 94 -6.73 1.96 1.84
C ALA A 94 -5.33 1.43 1.52
N GLY A 95 -4.28 2.05 2.05
CA GLY A 95 -2.91 1.61 1.82
C GLY A 95 -2.63 0.20 2.38
N GLN A 96 -3.12 -0.09 3.59
CA GLN A 96 -3.01 -1.44 4.16
C GLN A 96 -3.83 -2.46 3.38
N PHE A 97 -5.04 -2.10 2.92
CA PHE A 97 -5.88 -2.97 2.11
C PHE A 97 -5.20 -3.32 0.78
N LEU A 98 -4.65 -2.32 0.07
CA LEU A 98 -3.95 -2.53 -1.20
C LEU A 98 -2.71 -3.44 -1.02
N ALA A 99 -1.93 -3.23 0.04
CA ALA A 99 -0.81 -4.11 0.38
C ALA A 99 -1.27 -5.53 0.72
N ALA A 100 -2.38 -5.68 1.44
CA ALA A 100 -2.93 -6.98 1.83
C ALA A 100 -3.53 -7.73 0.64
N GLU A 101 -4.23 -7.03 -0.25
CA GLU A 101 -4.87 -7.57 -1.45
C GLU A 101 -3.85 -8.25 -2.37
N ALA A 102 -2.68 -7.64 -2.56
CA ALA A 102 -1.59 -8.26 -3.31
C ALA A 102 -1.16 -9.61 -2.71
N ILE A 103 -1.11 -9.73 -1.38
CA ILE A 103 -0.76 -10.98 -0.70
C ILE A 103 -1.88 -12.01 -0.83
N TRP A 104 -3.13 -11.61 -0.58
CA TRP A 104 -4.29 -12.49 -0.71
C TRP A 104 -4.47 -13.01 -2.14
N LEU A 105 -4.16 -12.20 -3.14
CA LEU A 105 -4.19 -12.61 -4.54
C LEU A 105 -3.14 -13.70 -4.82
N LEU A 106 -1.90 -13.52 -4.34
CA LEU A 106 -0.83 -14.52 -4.50
C LEU A 106 -1.17 -15.81 -3.75
N GLU A 107 -1.79 -15.71 -2.58
CA GLU A 107 -2.29 -16.86 -1.81
C GLU A 107 -3.41 -17.60 -2.56
N GLY A 108 -4.40 -16.88 -3.07
CA GLY A 108 -5.52 -17.45 -3.84
C GLY A 108 -5.09 -18.12 -5.15
N GLN A 109 -3.96 -17.69 -5.74
CA GLN A 109 -3.36 -18.32 -6.91
C GLN A 109 -2.45 -19.52 -6.57
N GLY A 110 -2.27 -19.84 -5.28
CA GLY A 110 -1.37 -20.92 -4.82
C GLY A 110 0.11 -20.66 -5.09
N GLN A 111 0.49 -19.41 -5.41
CA GLN A 111 1.87 -19.06 -5.77
C GLN A 111 2.83 -19.07 -4.58
N LEU A 112 2.28 -19.06 -3.38
CA LEU A 112 3.02 -19.02 -2.12
C LEU A 112 2.96 -20.36 -1.35
N GLY A 113 2.61 -21.45 -2.06
CA GLY A 113 2.53 -22.80 -1.51
C GLY A 113 1.29 -23.04 -0.65
N SER A 114 1.36 -23.98 0.28
CA SER A 114 0.26 -24.33 1.20
C SER A 114 0.16 -23.43 2.43
N SER A 115 0.93 -22.33 2.49
CA SER A 115 0.95 -21.44 3.64
C SER A 115 -0.24 -20.49 3.59
N VAL A 116 -1.06 -20.50 4.63
CA VAL A 116 -2.10 -19.49 4.85
C VAL A 116 -1.47 -18.27 5.50
N PHE A 117 -1.67 -17.09 4.93
CA PHE A 117 -1.10 -15.87 5.48
C PHE A 117 -2.11 -15.16 6.39
N ASP A 118 -1.74 -15.01 7.67
CA ASP A 118 -2.50 -14.18 8.60
C ASP A 118 -2.17 -12.69 8.35
N VAL A 119 -2.79 -12.13 7.31
CA VAL A 119 -2.69 -10.72 6.94
C VAL A 119 -3.96 -10.01 7.41
N ARG A 120 -3.79 -8.97 8.23
CA ARG A 120 -4.91 -8.20 8.80
C ARG A 120 -4.73 -6.72 8.52
N VAL A 121 -5.82 -6.09 8.08
CA VAL A 121 -5.92 -4.64 7.90
C VAL A 121 -6.45 -4.02 9.19
N ASP A 122 -5.81 -2.95 9.66
CA ASP A 122 -6.26 -2.22 10.85
C ASP A 122 -7.40 -1.27 10.48
N VAL A 123 -8.62 -1.72 10.70
CA VAL A 123 -9.83 -0.95 10.43
C VAL A 123 -10.37 -0.24 11.69
N PRO A 124 -11.14 0.86 11.55
CA PRO A 124 -11.78 1.53 12.66
C PRO A 124 -12.71 0.60 13.47
N ALA A 125 -12.95 0.94 14.73
CA ALA A 125 -13.80 0.14 15.60
C ALA A 125 -15.21 -0.05 15.03
N GLY A 126 -15.75 -1.27 15.13
CA GLY A 126 -17.07 -1.62 14.62
C GLY A 126 -17.15 -1.86 13.10
N TRP A 127 -16.03 -1.76 12.37
CA TRP A 127 -15.96 -2.20 10.98
C TRP A 127 -15.91 -3.73 10.90
N ASP A 128 -16.59 -4.28 9.89
CA ASP A 128 -16.34 -5.66 9.47
C ASP A 128 -14.92 -5.74 8.89
N LYS A 129 -14.16 -6.74 9.33
CA LYS A 129 -12.78 -6.98 8.95
C LYS A 129 -12.65 -7.86 7.70
N SER A 130 -13.76 -8.34 7.15
CA SER A 130 -13.74 -9.13 5.92
C SER A 130 -13.23 -8.28 4.74
N PRO A 131 -12.34 -8.82 3.87
CA PRO A 131 -11.80 -8.06 2.74
C PRO A 131 -12.87 -7.39 1.88
N LYS A 132 -13.98 -8.10 1.62
CA LYS A 132 -15.10 -7.60 0.84
C LYS A 132 -15.79 -6.38 1.50
N ALA A 133 -16.01 -6.41 2.81
CA ALA A 133 -16.65 -5.30 3.50
C ALA A 133 -15.73 -4.07 3.58
N ILE A 134 -14.43 -4.28 3.78
CA ILE A 134 -13.44 -3.20 3.75
C ILE A 134 -13.40 -2.55 2.37
N GLN A 135 -13.31 -3.35 1.31
CA GLN A 135 -13.31 -2.87 -0.07
C GLN A 135 -14.57 -2.04 -0.36
N GLN A 136 -15.75 -2.56 0.01
CA GLN A 136 -17.01 -1.86 -0.21
C GLN A 136 -17.01 -0.48 0.47
N ARG A 137 -16.56 -0.39 1.73
CA ARG A 137 -16.48 0.90 2.43
C ARG A 137 -15.49 1.87 1.81
N LEU A 138 -14.34 1.38 1.34
CA LEU A 138 -13.36 2.22 0.65
C LEU A 138 -13.91 2.76 -0.68
N VAL A 139 -14.67 1.95 -1.41
CA VAL A 139 -15.36 2.39 -2.64
C VAL A 139 -16.45 3.41 -2.32
N GLU A 140 -17.30 3.16 -1.33
CA GLU A 140 -18.34 4.11 -0.89
C GLU A 140 -17.76 5.44 -0.40
N ALA A 141 -16.56 5.43 0.18
CA ALA A 141 -15.83 6.62 0.60
C ALA A 141 -15.07 7.32 -0.55
N GLY A 142 -15.17 6.83 -1.79
CA GLY A 142 -14.51 7.42 -2.94
C GLY A 142 -12.98 7.32 -2.90
N ALA A 143 -12.42 6.26 -2.30
CA ALA A 143 -10.96 6.10 -2.19
C ALA A 143 -10.24 6.11 -3.54
N LEU A 144 -10.92 5.62 -4.58
CA LEU A 144 -10.44 5.58 -5.97
C LEU A 144 -11.15 6.60 -6.88
N ASP A 145 -11.84 7.60 -6.32
CA ASP A 145 -12.44 8.70 -7.09
C ASP A 145 -11.34 9.64 -7.57
N LEU A 146 -10.66 9.22 -8.64
CA LEU A 146 -9.56 9.91 -9.27
C LEU A 146 -10.04 10.64 -10.52
N GLY A 147 -9.67 11.91 -10.66
CA GLY A 147 -9.84 12.63 -11.93
C GLY A 147 -8.97 12.02 -13.04
N ALA A 148 -9.36 12.22 -14.31
CA ALA A 148 -8.59 11.71 -15.45
C ALA A 148 -7.13 12.24 -15.45
N SER A 149 -6.94 13.50 -15.05
CA SER A 149 -5.62 14.12 -14.88
C SER A 149 -4.77 13.41 -13.83
N ALA A 150 -5.37 12.97 -12.72
CA ALA A 150 -4.71 12.21 -11.66
C ALA A 150 -4.28 10.81 -12.11
N ILE A 151 -5.12 10.14 -12.91
CA ILE A 151 -4.81 8.83 -13.50
C ILE A 151 -3.62 8.96 -14.46
N GLU A 152 -3.64 9.96 -15.35
CA GLU A 152 -2.54 10.19 -16.30
C GLU A 152 -1.24 10.65 -15.62
N ALA A 153 -1.35 11.36 -14.49
CA ALA A 153 -0.21 11.70 -13.65
C ALA A 153 0.42 10.44 -13.03
N PHE A 154 -0.39 9.54 -12.47
CA PHE A 154 0.10 8.31 -11.84
C PHE A 154 0.77 7.36 -12.84
N LYS A 155 0.27 7.25 -14.07
CA LYS A 155 0.91 6.42 -15.12
C LYS A 155 2.36 6.80 -15.46
N LYS A 156 2.81 7.98 -15.04
CA LYS A 156 4.17 8.49 -15.29
C LYS A 156 5.13 8.25 -14.11
N VAL A 157 4.60 7.80 -12.97
CA VAL A 157 5.34 7.45 -11.75
C VAL A 157 5.75 5.97 -11.85
#